data_AF-A0A7V3FDR8-F1
#
_entry.id   AF-A0A7V3FDR8-F1
#
_cell.length_a   1.000
_cell.length_b   1.000
_cell.length_c   1.000
_cell.angle_alpha   90.00
_cell.angle_beta   90.00
_cell.angle_gamma   90.00
#
_symmetry.space_group_name_H-M   'P 1'
#
loop_
_entity.id
_entity.type
_entity.pdbx_description
1 polymer ?
#
loop_
_entity_poly.entity_id
_entity_poly.type
_entity_poly.pdbx_seq_one_letter_code
_entity_poly.pdbx_strand_id
1 'polypeptide(L)'
;MAIKGKSRSRGARGVASGPKPTYVPVKTPLLRRRGFWIPVAVVLGVAAIAGLWYGFANEAREERERELQERMSRAISRYRAEVEPPLTTVGEPVPPASFDAFPVLGTTLDAIERGRDLEGSLTSAESVRDVAASAAVALEGIDVTAIVTDQGFDQLFVVRLLDSRDGMAEGLRLYEQAADLAALAAEAPEEGRDDLVSSARGVLEVAERVFADGYSGYVEAQAMASVLDPLGGGLPLPGPTGAGG
;
A
#
# COMPACT_ATOMS: atom_id res chain seq x y z
N MET A 1 24.41 129.66 -15.78
CA MET A 1 25.18 129.64 -17.05
C MET A 1 25.14 128.22 -17.59
N ALA A 2 24.63 128.02 -18.80
CA ALA A 2 24.41 126.71 -19.41
C ALA A 2 25.61 126.31 -20.27
N ILE A 3 26.14 125.08 -20.11
CA ILE A 3 26.86 124.41 -21.20
C ILE A 3 26.46 122.93 -21.23
N LYS A 4 25.71 122.64 -22.28
CA LYS A 4 25.25 121.35 -22.80
C LYS A 4 26.42 120.66 -23.50
N GLY A 5 26.74 119.43 -23.09
CA GLY A 5 27.66 118.54 -23.80
C GLY A 5 26.92 117.30 -24.28
N LYS A 6 26.75 117.17 -25.60
CA LYS A 6 26.03 116.11 -26.32
C LYS A 6 27.04 115.16 -26.98
N SER A 7 26.57 113.93 -27.27
CA SER A 7 27.17 112.85 -28.09
C SER A 7 27.91 111.77 -27.28
N ARG A 8 27.81 110.46 -27.58
CA ARG A 8 27.56 109.79 -28.87
C ARG A 8 27.01 108.37 -28.62
N SER A 9 25.91 108.02 -29.29
CA SER A 9 25.40 106.65 -29.37
C SER A 9 26.29 105.80 -30.29
N ARG A 10 26.75 104.63 -29.83
CA ARG A 10 27.32 103.59 -30.69
C ARG A 10 26.28 102.48 -30.84
N GLY A 11 25.86 102.27 -32.09
CA GLY A 11 24.83 101.32 -32.47
C GLY A 11 25.18 99.88 -32.12
N ALA A 12 24.22 99.17 -31.55
CA ALA A 12 24.24 97.74 -31.37
C ALA A 12 24.00 97.04 -32.72
N ARG A 13 24.97 96.24 -33.18
CA ARG A 13 24.72 95.21 -34.20
C ARG A 13 24.04 94.03 -33.51
N GLY A 14 22.75 93.85 -33.76
CA GLY A 14 22.03 92.67 -33.32
C GLY A 14 22.54 91.44 -34.05
N VAL A 15 23.17 90.52 -33.31
CA VAL A 15 23.46 89.16 -33.78
C VAL A 15 22.22 88.32 -33.46
N ALA A 16 21.59 87.77 -34.49
CA ALA A 16 20.45 86.87 -34.32
C ALA A 16 20.90 85.63 -33.54
N SER A 17 20.32 85.42 -32.35
CA SER A 17 20.52 84.20 -31.58
C SER A 17 19.89 83.02 -32.32
N GLY A 18 20.69 81.99 -32.64
CA GLY A 18 20.19 80.77 -33.27
C GLY A 18 19.13 80.05 -32.42
N PRO A 19 18.31 79.16 -33.03
CA PRO A 19 17.22 78.48 -32.34
C PRO A 19 17.74 77.68 -31.15
N LYS A 20 17.17 77.91 -29.96
CA LYS A 20 17.53 77.13 -28.77
C LYS A 20 17.18 75.66 -29.02
N PRO A 21 18.08 74.70 -28.71
CA PRO A 21 17.76 73.28 -28.82
C PRO A 21 16.55 72.96 -27.93
N THR A 22 15.50 72.43 -28.54
CA THR A 22 14.33 71.93 -27.83
C THR A 22 14.69 70.63 -27.16
N TYR A 23 14.68 70.61 -25.82
CA TYR A 23 14.77 69.38 -25.05
C TYR A 23 13.55 68.52 -25.40
N VAL A 24 13.78 67.43 -26.15
CA VAL A 24 12.76 66.42 -26.37
C VAL A 24 12.69 65.58 -25.09
N PRO A 25 11.56 65.57 -24.36
CA PRO A 25 11.45 64.75 -23.16
C PRO A 25 11.52 63.27 -23.54
N VAL A 26 12.61 62.61 -23.16
CA VAL A 26 12.78 61.17 -23.35
C VAL A 26 11.76 60.47 -22.46
N LYS A 27 10.88 59.63 -23.05
CA LYS A 27 9.88 58.85 -22.29
C LYS A 27 10.59 57.99 -21.25
N THR A 28 10.20 58.14 -19.98
CA THR A 28 10.72 57.30 -18.90
C THR A 28 10.38 55.82 -19.14
N PRO A 29 11.37 54.92 -19.03
CA PRO A 29 11.17 53.50 -19.30
C PRO A 29 10.15 52.89 -18.34
N LEU A 30 9.38 51.91 -18.82
CA LEU A 30 8.23 51.33 -18.10
C LEU A 30 8.60 50.82 -16.70
N LEU A 31 9.77 50.19 -16.57
CA LEU A 31 10.30 49.67 -15.30
C LEU A 31 10.60 50.75 -14.24
N ARG A 32 10.78 52.02 -14.63
CA ARG A 32 10.97 53.14 -13.69
C ARG A 32 9.66 53.75 -13.20
N ARG A 33 8.51 53.36 -13.77
CA ARG A 33 7.22 53.92 -13.39
C ARG A 33 6.67 53.15 -12.18
N ARG A 34 6.43 53.87 -11.08
CA ARG A 34 5.79 53.29 -9.87
C ARG A 34 4.47 52.57 -10.19
N GLY A 35 3.70 53.06 -11.16
CA GLY A 35 2.46 52.43 -11.60
C GLY A 35 2.61 51.08 -12.31
N PHE A 36 3.79 50.77 -12.88
CA PHE A 36 4.06 49.45 -13.48
C PHE A 36 4.29 48.38 -12.41
N TRP A 37 4.84 48.76 -11.26
CA TRP A 37 5.12 47.82 -10.17
C TRP A 37 3.86 47.39 -9.39
N ILE A 38 2.77 48.16 -9.46
CA ILE A 38 1.50 47.83 -8.80
C ILE A 38 0.92 46.51 -9.31
N PRO A 39 0.67 46.31 -10.62
CA PRO A 39 0.15 45.03 -11.12
C PRO A 39 1.15 43.88 -10.91
N VAL A 40 2.46 44.14 -11.02
CA VAL A 40 3.50 43.12 -10.76
C VAL A 40 3.46 42.66 -9.30
N ALA A 41 3.32 43.59 -8.35
CA ALA A 41 3.21 43.28 -6.93
C ALA A 41 1.91 42.51 -6.62
N VAL A 42 0.80 42.84 -7.30
CA VAL A 42 -0.46 42.09 -7.16
C VAL A 42 -0.29 40.65 -7.65
N VAL A 43 0.30 40.43 -8.82
CA VAL A 43 0.54 39.08 -9.36
C VAL A 43 1.45 38.27 -8.45
N LEU A 44 2.55 38.87 -7.96
CA LEU A 44 3.45 38.21 -7.01
C LEU A 44 2.77 37.89 -5.68
N GLY A 45 1.92 38.80 -5.17
CA GLY A 45 1.16 38.57 -3.95
C GLY A 45 0.17 37.41 -4.08
N VAL A 46 -0.56 37.33 -5.19
CA VAL A 46 -1.48 36.21 -5.47
C VAL A 46 -0.71 34.89 -5.62
N ALA A 47 0.41 34.89 -6.34
CA ALA A 47 1.24 33.70 -6.50
C ALA A 47 1.81 33.20 -5.17
N ALA A 48 2.22 34.10 -4.28
CA ALA A 48 2.72 33.74 -2.96
C ALA A 48 1.62 33.12 -2.07
N ILE A 49 0.41 33.69 -2.09
CA ILE A 49 -0.75 33.14 -1.36
C ILE A 49 -1.13 31.76 -1.91
N ALA A 50 -1.18 31.61 -3.23
CA ALA A 50 -1.48 30.33 -3.88
C ALA A 50 -0.42 29.26 -3.56
N GLY A 51 0.88 29.64 -3.57
CA GLY A 51 1.97 28.73 -3.23
C GLY A 51 1.93 28.27 -1.77
N LEU A 52 1.65 29.17 -0.83
CA LEU A 52 1.46 28.83 0.58
C LEU A 52 0.25 27.90 0.77
N TRP A 53 -0.88 28.20 0.12
CA TRP A 53 -2.07 27.36 0.20
C TRP A 53 -1.84 25.97 -0.38
N TYR A 54 -1.12 25.88 -1.50
CA TYR A 54 -0.74 24.59 -2.10
C TYR A 54 0.21 23.80 -1.20
N GLY A 55 1.19 24.46 -0.56
CA GLY A 55 2.10 23.84 0.39
C GLY A 55 1.38 23.25 1.60
N PHE A 56 0.52 24.04 2.26
CA PHE A 56 -0.29 23.57 3.39
C PHE A 56 -1.30 22.49 3.00
N ALA A 57 -1.90 22.60 1.80
CA ALA A 57 -2.83 21.58 1.31
C ALA A 57 -2.12 20.25 0.98
N ASN A 58 -0.84 20.30 0.57
CA ASN A 58 -0.05 19.10 0.31
C ASN A 58 0.41 18.43 1.62
N GLU A 59 0.87 19.22 2.59
CA GLU A 59 1.30 18.73 3.91
C GLU A 59 0.13 18.06 4.67
N ALA A 60 -1.06 18.67 4.63
CA ALA A 60 -2.27 18.08 5.21
C ALA A 60 -2.75 16.80 4.49
N ARG A 61 -2.35 16.57 3.23
CA ARG A 61 -2.64 15.31 2.52
C ARG A 61 -1.64 14.23 2.93
N GLU A 62 -0.36 14.57 2.98
CA GLU A 62 0.70 13.65 3.43
C GLU A 62 0.47 13.17 4.86
N GLU A 63 0.06 14.06 5.79
CA GLU A 63 -0.25 13.67 7.17
C GLU A 63 -1.41 12.67 7.23
N ARG A 64 -2.48 12.91 6.46
CA ARG A 64 -3.62 11.98 6.40
C ARG A 64 -3.24 10.63 5.80
N GLU A 65 -2.43 10.65 4.75
CA GLU A 65 -1.94 9.41 4.11
C GLU A 65 -1.05 8.62 5.07
N ARG A 66 -0.15 9.28 5.81
CA ARG A 66 0.67 8.65 6.85
C ARG A 66 -0.19 8.06 7.97
N GLU A 67 -1.16 8.82 8.48
CA GLU A 67 -2.07 8.33 9.51
C GLU A 67 -2.89 7.13 9.05
N LEU A 68 -3.38 7.14 7.80
CA LEU A 68 -4.08 6.00 7.21
C LEU A 68 -3.14 4.79 7.09
N GLN A 69 -1.91 4.99 6.63
CA GLN A 69 -0.92 3.92 6.51
C GLN A 69 -0.58 3.30 7.88
N GLU A 70 -0.45 4.13 8.93
CA GLU A 70 -0.23 3.67 10.31
C GLU A 70 -1.42 2.90 10.89
N ARG A 71 -2.64 3.24 10.48
CA ARG A 71 -3.84 2.47 10.86
C ARG A 71 -3.89 1.16 10.09
N MET A 72 -3.61 1.17 8.80
CA MET A 72 -3.55 -0.03 7.95
C MET A 72 -2.48 -1.01 8.45
N SER A 73 -1.29 -0.53 8.81
CA SER A 73 -0.22 -1.37 9.34
C SER A 73 -0.60 -2.01 10.68
N ARG A 74 -1.24 -1.26 11.58
CA ARG A 74 -1.77 -1.80 12.85
C ARG A 74 -2.87 -2.83 12.63
N ALA A 75 -3.77 -2.59 11.69
CA ALA A 75 -4.83 -3.53 11.33
C ALA A 75 -4.25 -4.84 10.78
N ILE A 76 -3.29 -4.75 9.85
CA ILE A 76 -2.58 -5.93 9.32
C ILE A 76 -1.81 -6.66 10.41
N SER A 77 -1.08 -5.96 11.29
CA SER A 77 -0.34 -6.61 12.37
C SER A 77 -1.27 -7.36 13.32
N ARG A 78 -2.47 -6.82 13.59
CA ARG A 78 -3.49 -7.50 14.40
C ARG A 78 -4.06 -8.71 13.68
N TYR A 79 -4.40 -8.57 12.40
CA TYR A 79 -4.88 -9.68 11.58
C TYR A 79 -3.85 -10.80 11.48
N ARG A 80 -2.59 -10.46 11.21
CA ARG A 80 -1.43 -11.38 11.21
C ARG A 80 -1.30 -12.14 12.53
N ALA A 81 -1.42 -11.45 13.66
CA ALA A 81 -1.33 -12.09 14.98
C ALA A 81 -2.45 -13.11 15.24
N GLU A 82 -3.60 -12.97 14.57
CA GLU A 82 -4.72 -13.90 14.67
C GLU A 82 -4.63 -15.03 13.62
N VAL A 83 -4.07 -14.75 12.43
CA VAL A 83 -3.91 -15.71 11.32
C VAL A 83 -2.68 -16.61 11.47
N GLU A 84 -1.55 -16.12 11.97
CA GLU A 84 -0.32 -16.91 12.06
C GLU A 84 -0.45 -18.17 12.93
N PRO A 85 -1.05 -18.11 14.15
CA PRO A 85 -1.15 -19.30 15.00
C PRO A 85 -1.81 -20.50 14.32
N PRO A 86 -3.01 -20.40 13.69
CA PRO A 86 -3.59 -21.52 12.98
C PRO A 86 -2.83 -21.91 11.70
N LEU A 87 -2.10 -20.99 11.05
CA LEU A 87 -1.32 -21.36 9.86
C LEU A 87 -0.06 -22.17 10.21
N THR A 88 0.62 -21.85 11.31
CA THR A 88 1.84 -22.57 11.71
C THR A 88 1.65 -24.04 12.05
N THR A 89 0.40 -24.48 12.30
CA THR A 89 0.08 -25.91 12.52
C THR A 89 -0.19 -26.67 11.22
N VAL A 90 -0.54 -25.96 10.15
CA VAL A 90 -0.95 -26.51 8.85
C VAL A 90 0.25 -26.70 7.93
N GLY A 91 1.24 -25.81 8.02
CA GLY A 91 2.41 -25.85 7.14
C GLY A 91 3.34 -24.67 7.34
N GLU A 92 4.15 -24.41 6.32
CA GLU A 92 5.18 -23.37 6.37
C GLU A 92 5.10 -22.44 5.13
N PRO A 93 5.42 -21.14 5.31
CA PRO A 93 5.55 -20.23 4.18
C PRO A 93 6.77 -20.60 3.33
N VAL A 94 6.59 -20.61 2.02
CA VAL A 94 7.64 -20.87 1.02
C VAL A 94 7.91 -19.59 0.22
N PRO A 95 9.16 -19.09 0.19
CA PRO A 95 9.51 -17.90 -0.59
C PRO A 95 9.24 -18.09 -2.10
N PRO A 96 8.79 -17.04 -2.83
CA PRO A 96 8.73 -15.64 -2.41
C PRO A 96 7.42 -15.17 -1.77
N ALA A 97 6.31 -15.89 -1.93
CA ALA A 97 4.98 -15.50 -1.43
C ALA A 97 3.97 -16.67 -1.45
N SER A 98 4.46 -17.91 -1.30
CA SER A 98 3.62 -19.12 -1.31
C SER A 98 3.55 -19.75 0.08
N PHE A 99 2.63 -20.68 0.26
CA PHE A 99 2.49 -21.45 1.49
C PHE A 99 2.30 -22.92 1.12
N ASP A 100 3.05 -23.80 1.78
CA ASP A 100 2.97 -25.24 1.57
C ASP A 100 2.15 -25.86 2.71
N ALA A 101 0.85 -26.05 2.46
CA ALA A 101 -0.10 -26.59 3.44
C ALA A 101 -0.19 -28.12 3.31
N PHE A 102 -0.01 -28.81 4.44
CA PHE A 102 -0.10 -30.27 4.55
C PHE A 102 0.69 -31.08 3.51
N PRO A 103 2.02 -30.85 3.34
CA PRO A 103 2.82 -31.56 2.35
C PRO A 103 2.80 -33.11 2.52
N VAL A 104 2.52 -33.58 3.73
CA VAL A 104 2.40 -35.01 4.04
C VAL A 104 1.21 -35.69 3.35
N LEU A 105 0.13 -34.96 3.05
CA LEU A 105 -1.10 -35.54 2.52
C LEU A 105 -0.89 -36.12 1.11
N GLY A 106 -0.12 -35.43 0.26
CA GLY A 106 0.25 -35.94 -1.06
C GLY A 106 1.03 -37.26 -0.96
N THR A 107 2.01 -37.34 -0.06
CA THR A 107 2.77 -38.59 0.17
C THR A 107 1.92 -39.71 0.78
N THR A 108 0.92 -39.35 1.59
CA THR A 108 -0.03 -40.28 2.21
C THR A 108 -0.91 -40.93 1.14
N LEU A 109 -1.49 -40.13 0.23
CA LEU A 109 -2.28 -40.62 -0.90
C LEU A 109 -1.44 -41.55 -1.80
N ASP A 110 -0.19 -41.18 -2.04
CA ASP A 110 0.80 -41.97 -2.78
C ASP A 110 1.11 -43.33 -2.12
N ALA A 111 1.08 -43.40 -0.79
CA ALA A 111 1.30 -44.63 -0.03
C ALA A 111 0.06 -45.53 -0.09
N ILE A 112 -1.13 -44.95 0.11
CA ILE A 112 -2.44 -45.62 0.03
C ILE A 112 -2.63 -46.25 -1.35
N GLU A 113 -2.41 -45.49 -2.43
CA GLU A 113 -2.53 -45.98 -3.81
C GLU A 113 -1.69 -47.23 -4.07
N ARG A 114 -0.51 -47.30 -3.46
CA ARG A 114 0.41 -48.44 -3.62
C ARG A 114 0.16 -49.55 -2.59
N GLY A 115 -0.87 -49.42 -1.76
CA GLY A 115 -1.19 -50.36 -0.68
C GLY A 115 -0.12 -50.44 0.40
N ARG A 116 0.67 -49.37 0.60
CA ARG A 116 1.78 -49.34 1.55
C ARG A 116 1.39 -48.57 2.80
N ASP A 117 1.77 -49.12 3.97
CA ASP A 117 1.60 -48.48 5.28
C ASP A 117 0.20 -47.87 5.48
N LEU A 118 -0.85 -48.67 5.27
CA LEU A 118 -2.23 -48.19 5.32
C LEU A 118 -2.61 -47.68 6.72
N GLU A 119 -2.13 -48.31 7.79
CA GLU A 119 -2.38 -47.89 9.17
C GLU A 119 -1.71 -46.55 9.50
N GLY A 120 -0.44 -46.36 9.08
CA GLY A 120 0.26 -45.08 9.20
C GLY A 120 -0.37 -43.99 8.34
N SER A 121 -0.85 -44.35 7.15
CA SER A 121 -1.55 -43.45 6.24
C SER A 121 -2.90 -43.00 6.80
N LEU A 122 -3.67 -43.91 7.41
CA LEU A 122 -4.92 -43.60 8.11
C LEU A 122 -4.67 -42.61 9.25
N THR A 123 -3.70 -42.90 10.12
CA THR A 123 -3.35 -42.03 11.24
C THR A 123 -2.92 -40.64 10.76
N SER A 124 -2.14 -40.58 9.67
CA SER A 124 -1.70 -39.31 9.07
C SER A 124 -2.88 -38.52 8.49
N ALA A 125 -3.79 -39.19 7.78
CA ALA A 125 -4.98 -38.58 7.22
C ALA A 125 -5.91 -38.03 8.32
N GLU A 126 -6.18 -38.79 9.38
CA GLU A 126 -6.97 -38.32 10.52
C GLU A 126 -6.33 -37.11 11.21
N SER A 127 -5.02 -37.12 11.40
CA SER A 127 -4.29 -35.98 11.95
C SER A 127 -4.41 -34.74 11.07
N VAL A 128 -4.30 -34.87 9.74
CA VAL A 128 -4.46 -33.76 8.81
C VAL A 128 -5.88 -33.21 8.87
N ARG A 129 -6.89 -34.10 8.87
CA ARG A 129 -8.30 -33.72 9.00
C ARG A 129 -8.53 -32.87 10.24
N ASP A 130 -8.12 -33.36 11.41
CA ASP A 130 -8.40 -32.70 12.68
C ASP A 130 -7.68 -31.34 12.79
N VAL A 131 -6.43 -31.25 12.28
CA VAL A 131 -5.68 -29.98 12.22
C VAL A 131 -6.34 -29.00 11.24
N ALA A 132 -6.73 -29.47 10.04
CA ALA A 132 -7.38 -28.65 9.03
C ALA A 132 -8.72 -28.09 9.52
N ALA A 133 -9.56 -28.93 10.13
CA ALA A 133 -10.84 -28.53 10.71
C ALA A 133 -10.66 -27.47 11.82
N SER A 134 -9.72 -27.71 12.74
CA SER A 134 -9.41 -26.77 13.83
C SER A 134 -8.89 -25.43 13.31
N ALA A 135 -7.97 -25.45 12.35
CA ALA A 135 -7.42 -24.25 11.74
C ALA A 135 -8.47 -23.48 10.93
N ALA A 136 -9.37 -24.17 10.21
CA ALA A 136 -10.48 -23.53 9.51
C ALA A 136 -11.40 -22.79 10.48
N VAL A 137 -11.82 -23.44 11.58
CA VAL A 137 -12.66 -22.82 12.61
C VAL A 137 -11.96 -21.62 13.25
N ALA A 138 -10.66 -21.73 13.53
CA ALA A 138 -9.87 -20.63 14.08
C ALA A 138 -9.82 -19.43 13.13
N LEU A 139 -9.59 -19.66 11.82
CA LEU A 139 -9.59 -18.59 10.82
C LEU A 139 -10.96 -17.94 10.64
N GLU A 140 -12.05 -18.71 10.66
CA GLU A 140 -13.41 -18.16 10.59
C GLU A 140 -13.81 -17.36 11.82
N GLY A 141 -13.26 -17.71 12.98
CA GLY A 141 -13.47 -16.97 14.22
C GLY A 141 -12.83 -15.59 14.24
N ILE A 142 -11.95 -15.28 13.28
CA ILE A 142 -11.30 -13.97 13.16
C ILE A 142 -12.32 -12.92 12.74
N ASP A 143 -12.61 -11.98 13.63
CA ASP A 143 -13.50 -10.85 13.35
C ASP A 143 -12.76 -9.77 12.56
N VAL A 144 -12.59 -10.02 11.26
CA VAL A 144 -11.99 -9.06 10.31
C VAL A 144 -12.75 -7.73 10.32
N THR A 145 -14.07 -7.78 10.54
CA THR A 145 -14.91 -6.58 10.59
C THR A 145 -14.52 -5.71 11.78
N ALA A 146 -14.30 -6.27 12.96
CA ALA A 146 -13.80 -5.54 14.13
C ALA A 146 -12.39 -4.95 13.94
N ILE A 147 -11.57 -5.52 13.04
CA ILE A 147 -10.24 -5.00 12.71
C ILE A 147 -10.33 -3.78 11.78
N VAL A 148 -11.27 -3.77 10.83
CA VAL A 148 -11.33 -2.78 9.75
C VAL A 148 -12.40 -1.70 9.90
N THR A 149 -13.41 -1.91 10.76
CA THR A 149 -14.53 -0.98 10.94
C THR A 149 -14.08 0.37 11.49
N ASP A 150 -14.70 1.44 10.97
CA ASP A 150 -14.48 2.84 11.36
C ASP A 150 -13.05 3.37 11.17
N GLN A 151 -12.19 2.66 10.43
CA GLN A 151 -10.80 3.07 10.21
C GLN A 151 -10.61 3.98 8.99
N GLY A 152 -11.64 4.13 8.15
CA GLY A 152 -11.55 4.90 6.89
C GLY A 152 -10.72 4.23 5.81
N PHE A 153 -10.59 2.90 5.87
CA PHE A 153 -9.86 2.12 4.87
C PHE A 153 -10.57 2.09 3.52
N ASP A 154 -9.78 1.90 2.46
CA ASP A 154 -10.31 1.68 1.13
C ASP A 154 -11.10 0.37 1.05
N GLN A 155 -12.20 0.37 0.30
CA GLN A 155 -13.09 -0.78 0.19
C GLN A 155 -12.37 -2.01 -0.38
N LEU A 156 -11.40 -1.82 -1.29
CA LEU A 156 -10.62 -2.90 -1.86
C LEU A 156 -9.78 -3.62 -0.79
N PHE A 157 -9.19 -2.87 0.15
CA PHE A 157 -8.41 -3.43 1.25
C PHE A 157 -9.29 -4.28 2.19
N VAL A 158 -10.48 -3.78 2.53
CA VAL A 158 -11.43 -4.49 3.38
C VAL A 158 -11.91 -5.78 2.73
N VAL A 159 -12.33 -5.71 1.46
CA VAL A 159 -12.76 -6.89 0.70
C VAL A 159 -11.63 -7.92 0.58
N ARG A 160 -10.39 -7.47 0.29
CA ARG A 160 -9.24 -8.37 0.20
C ARG A 160 -8.95 -9.13 1.49
N LEU A 161 -9.06 -8.47 2.65
CA LEU A 161 -8.88 -9.12 3.96
C LEU A 161 -9.97 -10.15 4.27
N LEU A 162 -11.22 -9.85 3.92
CA LEU A 162 -12.33 -10.79 4.05
C LEU A 162 -12.10 -11.98 3.12
N ASP A 163 -11.95 -11.73 1.82
CA ASP A 163 -11.73 -12.77 0.81
C ASP A 163 -10.51 -13.65 1.16
N SER A 164 -9.43 -13.08 1.71
CA SER A 164 -8.28 -13.88 2.16
C SER A 164 -8.62 -14.82 3.31
N ARG A 165 -9.37 -14.33 4.31
CA ARG A 165 -9.81 -15.15 5.45
C ARG A 165 -10.74 -16.26 4.98
N ASP A 166 -11.73 -15.91 4.16
CA ASP A 166 -12.72 -16.83 3.60
C ASP A 166 -12.03 -17.90 2.76
N GLY A 167 -11.16 -17.52 1.83
CA GLY A 167 -10.43 -18.43 0.94
C GLY A 167 -9.49 -19.37 1.70
N MET A 168 -8.73 -18.88 2.69
CA MET A 168 -7.89 -19.76 3.50
C MET A 168 -8.73 -20.75 4.32
N ALA A 169 -9.81 -20.30 4.96
CA ALA A 169 -10.69 -21.18 5.74
C ALA A 169 -11.40 -22.23 4.87
N GLU A 170 -11.91 -21.83 3.71
CA GLU A 170 -12.54 -22.74 2.74
C GLU A 170 -11.55 -23.75 2.18
N GLY A 171 -10.33 -23.31 1.84
CA GLY A 171 -9.24 -24.20 1.43
C GLY A 171 -8.94 -25.26 2.49
N LEU A 172 -8.85 -24.87 3.78
CA LEU A 172 -8.64 -25.81 4.88
C LEU A 172 -9.78 -26.83 5.04
N ARG A 173 -11.04 -26.43 4.82
CA ARG A 173 -12.16 -27.38 4.79
C ARG A 173 -12.08 -28.37 3.63
N LEU A 174 -11.52 -27.97 2.50
CA LEU A 174 -11.28 -28.87 1.39
C LEU A 174 -10.11 -29.82 1.71
N TYR A 175 -9.08 -29.38 2.42
CA TYR A 175 -8.04 -30.27 2.95
C TYR A 175 -8.61 -31.29 3.94
N GLU A 176 -9.53 -30.88 4.82
CA GLU A 176 -10.28 -31.78 5.72
C GLU A 176 -11.01 -32.87 4.91
N GLN A 177 -11.77 -32.49 3.89
CA GLN A 177 -12.50 -33.44 3.03
C GLN A 177 -11.56 -34.37 2.25
N ALA A 178 -10.45 -33.85 1.74
CA ALA A 178 -9.45 -34.67 1.04
C ALA A 178 -8.82 -35.69 2.00
N ALA A 179 -8.56 -35.29 3.25
CA ALA A 179 -8.04 -36.16 4.30
C ALA A 179 -9.08 -37.21 4.75
N ASP A 180 -10.36 -36.87 4.85
CA ASP A 180 -11.43 -37.85 5.11
C ASP A 180 -11.51 -38.90 3.98
N LEU A 181 -11.44 -38.48 2.72
CA LEU A 181 -11.40 -39.41 1.59
C LEU A 181 -10.14 -40.29 1.61
N ALA A 182 -9.00 -39.75 2.02
CA ALA A 182 -7.76 -40.50 2.20
C ALA A 182 -7.89 -41.55 3.32
N ALA A 183 -8.50 -41.20 4.46
CA ALA A 183 -8.78 -42.12 5.55
C ALA A 183 -9.70 -43.26 5.09
N LEU A 184 -10.79 -42.93 4.40
CA LEU A 184 -11.69 -43.93 3.80
C LEU A 184 -10.97 -44.83 2.80
N ALA A 185 -10.06 -44.28 1.98
CA ALA A 185 -9.27 -45.06 1.04
C ALA A 185 -8.29 -46.02 1.74
N ALA A 186 -7.71 -45.61 2.87
CA ALA A 186 -6.80 -46.44 3.64
C ALA A 186 -7.51 -47.67 4.26
N GLU A 187 -8.77 -47.52 4.65
CA GLU A 187 -9.61 -48.60 5.18
C GLU A 187 -10.28 -49.45 4.08
N ALA A 188 -10.37 -48.93 2.86
CA ALA A 188 -11.08 -49.57 1.77
C ALA A 188 -10.34 -50.83 1.24
N PRO A 189 -11.10 -51.84 0.75
CA PRO A 189 -10.56 -52.92 -0.07
C PRO A 189 -9.85 -52.37 -1.31
N GLU A 190 -8.90 -53.13 -1.85
CA GLU A 190 -8.07 -52.74 -3.01
C GLU A 190 -8.92 -52.31 -4.21
N GLU A 191 -10.02 -53.01 -4.48
CA GLU A 191 -10.92 -52.76 -5.62
C GLU A 191 -11.61 -51.38 -5.59
N GLY A 192 -11.77 -50.76 -4.42
CA GLY A 192 -12.41 -49.44 -4.26
C GLY A 192 -11.45 -48.33 -3.84
N ARG A 193 -10.18 -48.65 -3.62
CA ARG A 193 -9.17 -47.72 -3.11
C ARG A 193 -8.79 -46.67 -4.13
N ASP A 194 -8.57 -47.08 -5.38
CA ASP A 194 -8.08 -46.19 -6.43
C ASP A 194 -9.07 -45.06 -6.74
N ASP A 195 -10.37 -45.34 -6.74
CA ASP A 195 -11.42 -44.34 -6.95
C ASP A 195 -11.48 -43.31 -5.82
N LEU A 196 -11.29 -43.76 -4.57
CA LEU A 196 -11.25 -42.86 -3.40
C LEU A 196 -9.97 -42.03 -3.40
N VAL A 197 -8.81 -42.62 -3.71
CA VAL A 197 -7.55 -41.87 -3.87
C VAL A 197 -7.66 -40.84 -4.98
N SER A 198 -8.24 -41.20 -6.13
CA SER A 198 -8.46 -40.28 -7.24
C SER A 198 -9.35 -39.11 -6.83
N SER A 199 -10.45 -39.39 -6.13
CA SER A 199 -11.34 -38.36 -5.59
C SER A 199 -10.63 -37.46 -4.58
N ALA A 200 -9.86 -38.04 -3.66
CA ALA A 200 -9.09 -37.30 -2.66
C ALA A 200 -8.05 -36.37 -3.32
N ARG A 201 -7.33 -36.82 -4.34
CA ARG A 201 -6.41 -36.00 -5.14
C ARG A 201 -7.13 -34.83 -5.83
N GLY A 202 -8.31 -35.09 -6.40
CA GLY A 202 -9.12 -34.05 -7.03
C GLY A 202 -9.53 -32.97 -6.04
N VAL A 203 -9.98 -33.35 -4.84
CA VAL A 203 -10.32 -32.38 -3.78
C VAL A 203 -9.07 -31.65 -3.27
N LEU A 204 -7.94 -32.36 -3.11
CA LEU A 204 -6.67 -31.78 -2.68
C LEU A 204 -6.18 -30.68 -3.65
N GLU A 205 -6.25 -30.90 -4.96
CA GLU A 205 -5.87 -29.89 -5.96
C GLU A 205 -6.74 -28.62 -5.86
N VAL A 206 -8.04 -28.80 -5.60
CA VAL A 206 -8.95 -27.66 -5.40
C VAL A 206 -8.64 -26.96 -4.06
N ALA A 207 -8.34 -27.72 -3.01
CA ALA A 207 -7.95 -27.20 -1.70
C ALA A 207 -6.70 -26.33 -1.80
N GLU A 208 -5.64 -26.82 -2.45
CA GLU A 208 -4.39 -26.12 -2.69
C GLU A 208 -4.64 -24.79 -3.42
N ARG A 209 -5.46 -24.80 -4.46
CA ARG A 209 -5.77 -23.58 -5.24
C ARG A 209 -6.53 -22.55 -4.42
N VAL A 210 -7.62 -22.95 -3.77
CA VAL A 210 -8.47 -22.03 -2.99
C VAL A 210 -7.69 -21.46 -1.80
N PHE A 211 -6.91 -22.30 -1.13
CA PHE A 211 -6.04 -21.86 -0.03
C PHE A 211 -4.96 -20.90 -0.52
N ALA A 212 -4.26 -21.23 -1.61
CA ALA A 212 -3.21 -20.38 -2.18
C ALA A 212 -3.75 -19.02 -2.64
N ASP A 213 -4.93 -18.97 -3.26
CA ASP A 213 -5.59 -17.73 -3.65
C ASP A 213 -5.93 -16.87 -2.40
N GLY A 214 -6.46 -17.49 -1.34
CA GLY A 214 -6.71 -16.82 -0.07
C GLY A 214 -5.42 -16.29 0.59
N TYR A 215 -4.38 -17.11 0.64
CA TYR A 215 -3.07 -16.73 1.18
C TYR A 215 -2.41 -15.61 0.37
N SER A 216 -2.52 -15.63 -0.96
CA SER A 216 -2.05 -14.55 -1.83
C SER A 216 -2.77 -13.24 -1.49
N GLY A 217 -4.09 -13.27 -1.27
CA GLY A 217 -4.85 -12.11 -0.81
C GLY A 217 -4.33 -11.55 0.51
N TYR A 218 -3.94 -12.42 1.45
CA TYR A 218 -3.32 -12.02 2.72
C TYR A 218 -1.95 -11.37 2.53
N VAL A 219 -1.10 -11.92 1.65
CA VAL A 219 0.22 -11.35 1.33
C VAL A 219 0.06 -9.98 0.62
N GLU A 220 -0.87 -9.87 -0.32
CA GLU A 220 -1.20 -8.60 -0.99
C GLU A 220 -1.69 -7.55 0.00
N ALA A 221 -2.54 -7.92 0.97
CA ALA A 221 -3.01 -7.01 2.01
C ALA A 221 -1.84 -6.50 2.89
N GLN A 222 -0.86 -7.36 3.20
CA GLN A 222 0.38 -6.95 3.88
C GLN A 222 1.21 -5.98 3.04
N ALA A 223 1.32 -6.23 1.73
CA ALA A 223 2.01 -5.35 0.81
C ALA A 223 1.33 -3.97 0.70
N MET A 224 -0.01 -3.92 0.64
CA MET A 224 -0.78 -2.67 0.66
C MET A 224 -0.51 -1.86 1.93
N ALA A 225 -0.39 -2.52 3.08
CA ALA A 225 -0.07 -1.88 4.34
C ALA A 225 1.43 -1.52 4.50
N SER A 226 2.29 -1.85 3.53
CA SER A 226 3.75 -1.73 3.63
C SER A 226 4.34 -2.49 4.84
N VAL A 227 3.67 -3.58 5.25
CA VAL A 227 4.07 -4.46 6.38
C VAL A 227 4.65 -5.78 5.87
N LEU A 228 4.79 -5.95 4.54
CA LEU A 228 5.30 -7.18 3.95
C LEU A 228 6.64 -7.59 4.59
N ASP A 229 6.63 -8.74 5.24
CA ASP A 229 7.82 -9.41 5.76
C ASP A 229 8.21 -10.53 4.78
N PRO A 230 9.15 -10.29 3.85
CA PRO A 230 9.43 -11.20 2.74
C PRO A 230 10.04 -12.55 3.16
N LEU A 231 10.28 -12.79 4.45
CA LEU A 231 11.01 -13.96 4.93
C LEU A 231 10.31 -14.74 6.06
N GLY A 232 9.07 -14.39 6.45
CA GLY A 232 8.32 -15.15 7.46
C GLY A 232 9.06 -15.34 8.79
N GLY A 233 9.99 -14.43 9.10
CA GLY A 233 10.99 -14.64 10.15
C GLY A 233 11.76 -13.35 10.44
N GLY A 234 11.19 -12.49 11.27
CA GLY A 234 11.83 -11.25 11.67
C GLY A 234 11.34 -10.75 13.02
N LEU A 235 12.13 -11.00 14.07
CA LEU A 235 12.06 -10.37 15.38
C LEU A 235 11.72 -8.86 15.30
N PRO A 236 11.07 -8.28 16.32
CA PRO A 236 10.76 -6.85 16.34
C PRO A 236 12.04 -6.04 16.14
N LEU A 237 12.13 -5.33 15.01
CA LEU A 237 13.17 -4.34 14.80
C LEU A 237 13.03 -3.29 15.92
N PRO A 238 14.09 -3.01 16.70
CA PRO A 238 14.04 -1.94 17.69
C PRO A 238 13.79 -0.63 16.95
N GLY A 239 12.73 0.06 17.35
CA GLY A 239 12.32 1.32 16.75
C GLY A 239 13.48 2.34 16.72
N PRO A 240 13.45 3.28 15.78
CA PRO A 240 14.49 4.31 15.69
C PRO A 240 14.47 5.14 16.98
N THR A 241 15.47 4.94 17.84
CA THR A 241 15.76 5.89 18.91
C THR A 241 16.21 7.19 18.26
N GLY A 242 15.25 8.10 18.08
CA GLY A 242 15.48 9.48 17.73
C GLY A 242 16.33 10.18 18.79
N ALA A 243 17.40 10.80 18.29
CA ALA A 243 18.34 11.75 18.88
C ALA A 243 17.90 12.58 20.10
N GLY A 244 18.87 12.89 20.97
CA GLY A 244 18.85 14.11 21.78
C GLY A 244 19.98 14.20 22.82
N GLY A 245 20.86 15.20 22.67
CA GLY A 245 21.64 15.80 23.77
C GLY A 245 23.12 15.48 23.82
#